data_AF-A0A2E0GKL5-F1
#
_entry.id   AF-A0A2E0GKL5-F1
#
_cell.length_a   1.000
_cell.length_b   1.000
_cell.length_c   1.000
_cell.angle_alpha   90.00
_cell.angle_beta   90.00
_cell.angle_gamma   90.00
#
_symmetry.space_group_name_H-M   'P 1'
#
loop_
_entity.id
_entity.type
_entity.pdbx_description
1 polymer ?
#
loop_
_entity_poly.entity_id
_entity_poly.type
_entity_poly.pdbx_seq_one_letter_code
_entity_poly.pdbx_strand_id
1 'polypeptide(L)'
;MISNFIFSPVIAGISWEPEIRGALTVLVGSLVLFGSVWLILNTNLGNRLGTLISLAGFFGWMFIMGIVWWIYGIGLQGDRPTWEPREIVFGDPSESESDVAQLGTDDVTTMRASELVELYCPGLVDATTAVQRQRYVEGNA
;
A
#
# COMPACT_ATOMS: atom_id res chain seq x y z
N MET A 1 27.52 6.35 -41.45
CA MET A 1 26.77 5.26 -40.79
C MET A 1 27.02 5.28 -39.26
N ILE A 2 26.95 6.43 -38.59
CA ILE A 2 27.01 6.56 -37.11
C ILE A 2 26.30 7.87 -36.75
N SER A 3 24.97 7.93 -36.79
CA SER A 3 24.26 9.16 -36.39
C SER A 3 22.96 8.96 -35.62
N ASN A 4 22.43 7.73 -35.49
CA ASN A 4 21.04 7.55 -35.05
C ASN A 4 20.85 6.82 -33.71
N PHE A 5 21.92 6.57 -32.93
CA PHE A 5 21.76 5.78 -31.70
C PHE A 5 21.55 6.60 -30.42
N ILE A 6 21.90 7.89 -30.41
CA ILE A 6 21.83 8.72 -29.20
C ILE A 6 20.46 9.40 -29.04
N PHE A 7 19.73 9.67 -30.14
CA PHE A 7 18.45 10.39 -30.10
C PHE A 7 17.18 9.51 -30.00
N SER A 8 17.28 8.20 -30.21
CA SER A 8 16.14 7.27 -30.19
C SER A 8 15.56 6.98 -28.78
N PRO A 9 16.35 6.70 -27.72
CA PRO A 9 15.79 6.30 -26.42
C PRO A 9 15.10 7.46 -25.68
N VAL A 10 15.50 8.71 -25.93
CA VAL A 10 14.88 9.90 -25.32
C VAL A 10 13.47 10.11 -25.87
N ILE A 11 13.26 9.90 -27.17
CA ILE A 11 11.95 9.99 -27.82
C ILE A 11 11.06 8.80 -27.42
N ALA A 12 11.63 7.60 -27.27
CA ALA A 12 10.92 6.42 -26.79
C ALA A 12 10.50 6.50 -25.30
N GLY A 13 11.19 7.29 -24.48
CA GLY A 13 10.75 7.59 -23.11
C GLY A 13 9.55 8.56 -23.03
N ILE A 14 9.32 9.34 -24.09
CA ILE A 14 8.14 10.19 -24.28
C ILE A 14 6.98 9.36 -24.87
N SER A 15 7.30 8.39 -25.71
CA SER A 15 6.38 7.30 -26.10
C SER A 15 5.93 6.52 -24.87
N TRP A 16 4.67 6.10 -24.82
CA TRP A 16 4.06 5.42 -23.67
C TRP A 16 4.44 3.94 -23.61
N GLU A 17 5.74 3.63 -23.69
CA GLU A 17 6.29 2.28 -23.61
C GLU A 17 6.84 2.04 -22.19
N PRO A 18 6.11 1.34 -21.31
CA PRO A 18 6.44 1.24 -19.89
C PRO A 18 7.78 0.56 -19.64
N GLU A 19 8.18 -0.40 -20.47
CA GLU A 19 9.45 -1.12 -20.33
C GLU A 19 10.65 -0.19 -20.56
N ILE A 20 10.60 0.63 -21.61
CA ILE A 20 11.69 1.54 -21.98
C ILE A 20 11.78 2.69 -20.98
N ARG A 21 10.64 3.23 -20.54
CA ARG A 21 10.60 4.30 -19.52
C ARG A 21 11.15 3.83 -18.18
N GLY A 22 10.80 2.61 -17.76
CA GLY A 22 11.33 2.00 -16.55
C GLY A 22 12.86 1.88 -16.59
N ALA A 23 13.38 1.27 -17.66
CA ALA A 23 14.82 1.11 -17.84
C ALA A 23 15.57 2.46 -17.90
N LEU A 24 15.04 3.43 -18.65
CA LEU A 24 15.63 4.76 -18.78
C LEU A 24 15.67 5.49 -17.43
N THR A 25 14.58 5.40 -16.65
CA THR A 25 14.49 6.04 -15.32
C THR A 25 15.53 5.48 -14.36
N VAL A 26 15.71 4.15 -14.34
CA VAL A 26 16.73 3.50 -13.51
C VAL A 26 18.14 3.90 -13.95
N LEU A 27 18.40 3.93 -15.26
CA LEU A 27 19.70 4.34 -15.81
C LEU A 27 20.05 5.79 -15.44
N VAL A 28 19.11 6.72 -15.68
CA VAL A 28 19.29 8.14 -15.35
C VAL A 28 19.48 8.32 -13.84
N GLY A 29 18.63 7.68 -13.03
CA GLY A 29 18.73 7.75 -11.57
C GLY A 29 20.07 7.24 -11.06
N SER A 30 20.54 6.10 -11.58
CA SER A 30 21.83 5.50 -11.21
C SER A 30 23.00 6.40 -11.61
N LEU A 31 22.96 6.97 -12.81
CA LEU A 31 24.01 7.85 -13.33
C LEU A 31 24.08 9.17 -12.57
N VAL A 32 22.93 9.76 -12.20
CA VAL A 32 22.89 10.99 -11.38
C VAL A 32 23.37 10.71 -9.95
N LEU A 33 22.91 9.62 -9.34
CA LEU A 33 23.28 9.26 -7.96
C LEU A 33 24.79 9.01 -7.84
N PHE A 34 25.35 8.08 -8.62
CA PHE A 34 26.79 7.79 -8.60
C PHE A 34 27.61 8.95 -9.19
N GLY A 35 27.14 9.52 -10.30
CA GLY A 35 27.87 10.54 -11.06
C GLY A 35 28.03 11.84 -10.29
N SER A 36 27.02 12.28 -9.52
CA SER A 36 27.13 13.49 -8.71
C SER A 36 28.25 13.36 -7.65
N VAL A 37 28.29 12.25 -6.92
CA VAL A 37 29.34 11.96 -5.94
C VAL A 37 30.71 11.82 -6.62
N TRP A 38 30.77 11.13 -7.76
CA TRP A 38 32.00 10.97 -8.53
C TRP A 38 32.59 12.32 -9.02
N LEU A 39 31.76 13.24 -9.51
CA LEU A 39 32.20 14.58 -9.94
C LEU A 39 32.80 15.40 -8.78
N ILE A 40 32.15 15.35 -7.61
CA ILE A 40 32.64 16.05 -6.41
C ILE A 40 33.97 15.44 -5.96
N LEU A 41 34.08 14.11 -5.94
CA LEU A 41 35.31 13.45 -5.51
C LEU A 41 36.46 13.67 -6.49
N ASN A 42 36.22 13.67 -7.80
CA ASN A 42 37.28 13.91 -8.79
C ASN A 42 37.84 15.32 -8.75
N THR A 43 36.99 16.31 -8.49
CA THR A 43 37.45 17.70 -8.38
C THR A 43 38.33 17.93 -7.15
N ASN A 44 38.19 17.12 -6.09
CA ASN A 44 38.96 17.27 -4.85
C ASN A 44 40.13 16.28 -4.71
N LEU A 45 39.99 15.05 -5.21
CA LEU A 45 40.93 13.94 -4.98
C LEU A 45 41.63 13.46 -6.27
N GLY A 46 41.24 13.99 -7.43
CA GLY A 46 41.73 13.56 -8.73
C GLY A 46 41.10 12.25 -9.22
N ASN A 47 41.25 11.99 -10.52
CA ASN A 47 40.50 10.93 -11.22
C ASN A 47 40.70 9.51 -10.65
N ARG A 48 41.93 9.17 -10.26
CA ARG A 48 42.28 7.82 -9.80
C ARG A 48 41.65 7.51 -8.44
N LEU A 49 41.89 8.36 -7.45
CA LEU A 49 41.36 8.18 -6.09
C LEU A 49 39.85 8.44 -6.05
N GLY A 50 39.37 9.48 -6.73
CA GLY A 50 37.95 9.81 -6.81
C GLY A 50 37.10 8.68 -7.37
N THR A 51 37.55 8.02 -8.45
CA THR A 51 36.83 6.88 -9.04
C THR A 51 36.80 5.65 -8.12
N LEU A 52 37.90 5.34 -7.43
CA LEU A 52 37.94 4.20 -6.51
C LEU A 52 37.01 4.41 -5.30
N ILE A 53 37.00 5.62 -4.74
CA ILE A 53 36.17 5.95 -3.58
C ILE A 53 34.70 5.99 -3.97
N SER A 54 34.35 6.59 -5.12
CA SER A 54 32.95 6.64 -5.56
C SER A 54 32.38 5.25 -5.84
N LEU A 55 33.18 4.35 -6.46
CA LEU A 55 32.76 2.96 -6.70
C LEU A 55 32.59 2.20 -5.38
N ALA A 56 33.54 2.34 -4.44
CA ALA A 56 33.42 1.74 -3.13
C ALA A 56 32.15 2.22 -2.39
N GLY A 57 31.85 3.51 -2.44
CA GLY A 57 30.64 4.08 -1.87
C GLY A 57 29.37 3.56 -2.53
N PHE A 58 29.34 3.48 -3.86
CA PHE A 58 28.19 2.98 -4.62
C PHE A 58 27.89 1.50 -4.33
N PHE A 59 28.91 0.64 -4.36
CA PHE A 59 28.73 -0.78 -4.03
C PHE A 59 28.41 -0.99 -2.55
N GLY A 60 29.01 -0.21 -1.64
CA GLY A 60 28.66 -0.22 -0.22
C GLY A 60 27.20 0.16 0.01
N TRP A 61 26.71 1.19 -0.69
CA TRP A 61 25.31 1.59 -0.64
C TRP A 61 24.37 0.51 -1.19
N MET A 62 24.68 -0.09 -2.35
CA MET A 62 23.91 -1.19 -2.92
C MET A 62 23.83 -2.39 -1.97
N PHE A 63 24.93 -2.71 -1.29
CA PHE A 63 24.98 -3.79 -0.31
C PHE A 63 24.13 -3.50 0.92
N ILE A 64 24.22 -2.29 1.48
CA ILE A 64 23.39 -1.86 2.62
C ILE A 64 21.91 -1.89 2.24
N MET A 65 21.54 -1.33 1.08
CA MET A 65 20.15 -1.35 0.61
C MET A 65 19.64 -2.77 0.37
N GLY A 66 20.47 -3.64 -0.19
CA GLY A 66 20.16 -5.06 -0.33
C GLY A 66 19.85 -5.74 1.02
N ILE A 67 20.66 -5.48 2.05
CA ILE A 67 20.42 -6.00 3.40
C ILE A 67 19.14 -5.41 4.00
N VAL A 68 18.95 -4.10 3.93
CA VAL A 68 17.77 -3.42 4.48
C VAL A 68 16.50 -3.97 3.83
N TRP A 69 16.49 -4.13 2.51
CA TRP A 69 15.35 -4.69 1.80
C TRP A 69 15.12 -6.16 2.12
N TRP A 70 16.18 -6.95 2.31
CA TRP A 70 16.07 -8.34 2.75
C TRP A 70 15.40 -8.43 4.13
N ILE A 71 15.84 -7.61 5.09
CA ILE A 71 15.34 -7.65 6.46
C ILE A 71 13.90 -7.15 6.55
N TYR A 72 13.61 -6.01 5.93
CA TYR A 72 12.32 -5.34 6.11
C TYR A 72 11.28 -5.70 5.05
N GLY A 73 11.68 -6.30 3.93
CA GLY A 73 10.74 -6.80 2.92
C GLY A 73 9.76 -5.73 2.41
N ILE A 74 10.21 -4.48 2.25
CA ILE A 74 9.40 -3.31 1.85
C ILE A 74 8.96 -3.35 0.37
N GLY A 75 8.73 -4.56 -0.15
CA GLY A 75 8.21 -4.79 -1.50
C GLY A 75 6.71 -4.51 -1.59
N LEU A 76 6.05 -5.09 -2.59
CA LEU A 76 4.59 -5.09 -2.73
C LEU A 76 3.95 -5.87 -1.58
N GLN A 77 3.95 -5.28 -0.40
CA GLN A 77 3.13 -5.72 0.72
C GLN A 77 1.71 -5.36 0.32
N GLY A 78 0.93 -6.37 -0.05
CA GLY A 78 -0.50 -6.20 -0.31
C GLY A 78 -1.20 -5.58 0.90
N ASP A 79 -2.46 -5.21 0.71
CA ASP A 79 -3.23 -4.65 1.80
C ASP A 79 -3.18 -5.57 3.02
N ARG A 80 -2.99 -4.93 4.17
CA ARG A 80 -2.94 -5.61 5.46
C ARG A 80 -4.26 -6.37 5.62
N PRO A 81 -4.27 -7.59 6.19
CA PRO A 81 -5.53 -8.26 6.46
C PRO A 81 -6.38 -7.38 7.39
N THR A 82 -7.51 -6.91 6.89
CA THR A 82 -8.53 -6.17 7.63
C THR A 82 -9.78 -7.04 7.74
N TRP A 83 -10.44 -6.99 8.89
CA TRP A 83 -11.76 -7.60 9.04
C TRP A 83 -12.79 -6.63 8.47
N GLU A 84 -13.35 -6.96 7.31
CA GLU A 84 -14.42 -6.19 6.68
C GLU A 84 -15.74 -6.97 6.77
N PRO A 85 -16.83 -6.37 7.27
CA PRO A 85 -18.14 -7.02 7.28
C PRO A 85 -18.58 -7.33 5.84
N ARG A 86 -18.69 -8.61 5.49
CA ARG A 86 -19.09 -9.04 4.14
C ARG A 86 -20.60 -8.94 3.92
N GLU A 87 -21.38 -9.25 4.95
CA GLU A 87 -22.83 -9.29 4.90
C GLU A 87 -23.40 -9.13 6.31
N ILE A 88 -24.56 -8.46 6.42
CA ILE A 88 -25.35 -8.35 7.65
C ILE A 88 -26.74 -8.88 7.32
N VAL A 89 -27.09 -10.05 7.86
CA VAL A 89 -28.38 -10.70 7.61
C VAL A 89 -29.38 -10.24 8.67
N PHE A 90 -30.44 -9.57 8.25
CA PHE A 90 -31.55 -9.17 9.11
C PHE A 90 -32.70 -10.17 8.97
N GLY A 91 -32.68 -11.26 9.72
CA GLY A 91 -33.76 -12.25 9.69
C GLY A 91 -33.26 -13.69 9.60
N ASP A 92 -33.79 -14.45 8.66
CA ASP A 92 -33.47 -15.87 8.49
C ASP A 92 -32.07 -16.02 7.83
N PRO A 93 -31.12 -16.73 8.46
CA PRO A 93 -29.79 -16.99 7.90
C PRO A 93 -29.81 -17.70 6.53
N SER A 94 -30.91 -18.37 6.19
CA SER A 94 -31.09 -19.03 4.88
C SER A 94 -31.26 -18.07 3.71
N GLU A 95 -31.54 -16.78 3.97
CA GLU A 95 -31.61 -15.73 2.95
C GLU A 95 -30.23 -15.12 2.62
N SER A 96 -29.17 -15.61 3.25
CA SER A 96 -27.82 -15.11 3.02
C SER A 96 -27.29 -15.49 1.63
N GLU A 97 -26.63 -14.55 0.95
CA GLU A 97 -25.93 -14.84 -0.33
C GLU A 97 -24.59 -15.55 -0.10
N SER A 98 -24.17 -15.72 1.15
CA SER A 98 -22.90 -16.33 1.54
C SER A 98 -23.05 -17.78 2.03
N ASP A 99 -21.93 -18.46 2.26
CA ASP A 99 -21.89 -19.83 2.81
C ASP A 99 -22.55 -19.94 4.20
N VAL A 100 -22.90 -18.81 4.85
CA VAL A 100 -23.73 -18.76 6.06
C VAL A 100 -25.10 -19.41 5.83
N ALA A 101 -25.63 -19.39 4.61
CA ALA A 101 -26.86 -20.12 4.28
C ALA A 101 -26.73 -21.65 4.39
N GLN A 102 -25.51 -22.19 4.25
CA GLN A 102 -25.25 -23.64 4.31
C GLN A 102 -25.05 -24.15 5.74
N LEU A 103 -24.77 -23.26 6.70
CA LEU A 103 -24.53 -23.62 8.10
C LEU A 103 -25.81 -24.13 8.81
N GLY A 104 -26.99 -23.89 8.23
CA GLY A 104 -28.27 -24.33 8.78
C GLY A 104 -28.64 -23.59 10.07
N THR A 105 -29.92 -23.30 10.26
CA THR A 105 -30.42 -22.59 11.45
C THR A 105 -30.20 -23.38 12.76
N ASP A 106 -29.92 -24.68 12.65
CA ASP A 106 -29.89 -25.63 13.76
C ASP A 106 -28.60 -25.54 14.60
N ASP A 107 -27.50 -25.04 14.03
CA ASP A 107 -26.17 -24.95 14.68
C ASP A 107 -25.73 -23.49 14.95
N VAL A 108 -26.58 -22.51 14.63
CA VAL A 108 -26.27 -21.09 14.82
C VAL A 108 -26.96 -20.57 16.09
N THR A 109 -26.16 -20.28 17.12
CA THR A 109 -26.64 -19.53 18.29
C THR A 109 -26.89 -18.08 17.88
N THR A 110 -28.15 -17.73 17.63
CA THR A 110 -28.54 -16.35 17.35
C THR A 110 -28.73 -15.58 18.65
N MET A 111 -28.25 -14.34 18.67
CA MET A 111 -28.47 -13.38 19.75
C MET A 111 -29.17 -12.17 19.16
N ARG A 112 -30.09 -11.54 19.91
CA ARG A 112 -30.74 -10.33 19.41
C ARG A 112 -29.69 -9.23 19.22
N ALA A 113 -29.81 -8.44 18.16
CA ALA A 113 -28.88 -7.34 17.88
C ALA A 113 -28.72 -6.39 19.09
N SER A 114 -29.81 -6.13 19.82
CA SER A 114 -29.77 -5.33 21.06
C SER A 114 -28.94 -5.96 22.18
N GLU A 115 -28.95 -7.29 22.29
CA GLU A 115 -28.18 -8.02 23.32
C GLU A 115 -26.70 -8.05 22.96
N LEU A 116 -26.35 -8.18 21.67
CA LEU A 116 -24.97 -8.05 21.20
C LEU A 116 -24.42 -6.64 21.48
N VAL A 117 -25.19 -5.61 21.18
CA VAL A 117 -24.77 -4.22 21.43
C VAL A 117 -24.61 -3.98 22.93
N GLU A 118 -25.51 -4.49 23.77
CA GLU A 118 -25.38 -4.33 25.22
C GLU A 118 -24.16 -5.08 25.80
N LEU A 119 -23.80 -6.23 25.22
CA LEU A 119 -22.63 -7.01 25.63
C LEU A 119 -21.31 -6.27 25.36
N TYR A 120 -21.18 -5.65 24.18
CA TYR A 120 -19.95 -4.98 23.77
C TYR A 120 -19.94 -3.47 24.07
N CYS A 121 -21.11 -2.84 24.17
CA CYS A 121 -21.32 -1.39 24.31
C CYS A 121 -22.53 -1.10 25.23
N PRO A 122 -22.38 -1.30 26.55
CA PRO A 122 -23.49 -1.17 27.49
C PRO A 122 -24.08 0.25 27.50
N GLY A 123 -25.41 0.36 27.48
CA GLY A 123 -26.16 1.62 27.52
C GLY A 123 -26.27 2.37 26.18
N LEU A 124 -25.65 1.88 25.10
CA LEU A 124 -25.75 2.51 23.77
C LEU A 124 -27.17 2.42 23.18
N VAL A 125 -27.88 1.32 23.45
CA VAL A 125 -29.26 1.11 23.00
C VAL A 125 -30.20 2.12 23.66
N ASP A 126 -30.05 2.37 24.96
CA ASP A 126 -30.87 3.35 25.68
C ASP A 126 -30.58 4.79 25.23
N ALA A 127 -29.30 5.12 24.99
CA ALA A 127 -28.92 6.43 24.50
C ALA A 127 -29.48 6.72 23.09
N THR A 128 -29.39 5.74 22.19
CA THR A 128 -29.91 5.88 20.82
C THR A 128 -31.44 5.96 20.79
N THR A 129 -32.14 5.14 21.57
CA THR A 129 -33.61 5.20 21.66
C THR A 129 -34.11 6.51 22.28
N ALA A 130 -33.41 7.07 23.27
CA ALA A 130 -33.75 8.37 23.86
C ALA A 130 -33.67 9.51 22.83
N VAL A 131 -32.60 9.54 22.02
CA VAL A 131 -32.43 10.53 20.95
C VAL A 131 -33.50 10.39 19.87
N GLN A 132 -33.80 9.16 19.44
CA GLN A 132 -34.85 8.93 18.44
C GLN A 132 -36.24 9.33 18.96
N ARG A 133 -36.53 9.07 20.25
CA ARG A 133 -37.77 9.50 20.88
C ARG A 133 -37.89 11.02 20.91
N GLN A 134 -36.82 11.74 21.26
CA GLN A 134 -36.80 13.22 21.23
C GLN A 134 -37.09 13.74 19.82
N ARG A 135 -36.41 13.21 18.79
CA ARG A 135 -36.65 13.60 17.38
C ARG A 135 -38.07 13.31 16.92
N TYR A 136 -38.64 12.17 17.32
CA TYR A 136 -40.01 11.81 16.95
C TYR A 136 -41.04 12.74 17.60
N VAL A 137 -40.83 13.14 18.86
CA VAL A 137 -41.69 14.09 19.56
C VAL A 137 -41.62 15.48 18.92
N GLU A 138 -40.44 15.93 18.52
CA GLU A 138 -40.25 17.23 17.84
C GLU A 138 -40.85 17.27 16.42
N GLY A 139 -40.90 16.12 15.71
CA GLY A 139 -41.47 16.05 14.35
C GLY A 139 -43.00 15.94 14.29
N ASN A 140 -43.66 15.65 15.42
CA ASN A 140 -45.12 15.44 15.51
C ASN A 140 -45.82 16.47 16.44
N ALA A 141 -45.12 17.54 16.84
CA ALA A 141 -45.65 18.67 17.61
C ALA A 141 -45.82 19.90 16.73
#